data_AF-A0A3P7IRF0-F1
#
_entry.id   AF-A0A3P7IRF0-F1
#
_cell.length_a   1.000
_cell.length_b   1.000
_cell.length_c   1.000
_cell.angle_alpha   90.00
_cell.angle_beta   90.00
_cell.angle_gamma   90.00
#
_symmetry.space_group_name_H-M   'P 1'
#
loop_
_entity.id
_entity.type
_entity.pdbx_description
1 polymer ?
#
loop_
_entity_poly.entity_id
_entity_poly.type
_entity_poly.pdbx_seq_one_letter_code
_entity_poly.pdbx_strand_id
1 'polypeptide(L)'
;MVSFRVSEDFGKKPLQYVLGLASSLSFERDLIGVHFNPAAAPLPSLIRQYRENYPSEFKNLDDEIWRHYELNRQTEEVYQWKMEVRNILLTEFRPAFPYQAIELFAVGSTVNGCGSYNSDMDLCLCIPMGPENLYSSERM
;
A
#
# COMPACT_ATOMS: atom_id res chain seq x y z
N MET A 1 3.44 9.21 -12.29
CA MET A 1 2.46 8.50 -13.15
C MET A 1 2.05 7.21 -12.47
N VAL A 2 1.06 7.24 -11.58
CA VAL A 2 0.32 6.01 -11.21
C VAL A 2 -0.85 5.97 -12.18
N SER A 3 -0.61 5.36 -13.34
CA SER A 3 -1.70 5.04 -14.25
C SER A 3 -2.37 3.80 -13.67
N PHE A 4 -3.63 3.91 -13.23
CA PHE A 4 -4.49 2.74 -13.20
C PHE A 4 -4.79 2.33 -14.65
N ARG A 5 -3.76 1.83 -15.35
CA ARG A 5 -4.01 0.88 -16.43
C ARG A 5 -4.54 -0.35 -15.72
N VAL A 6 -5.83 -0.60 -15.85
CA VAL A 6 -6.29 -1.99 -15.87
C VAL A 6 -5.46 -2.64 -16.97
N SER A 7 -4.44 -3.40 -16.59
CA SER A 7 -3.55 -4.05 -17.53
C SER A 7 -4.39 -5.00 -18.37
N GLU A 8 -4.62 -4.65 -19.63
CA GLU A 8 -5.33 -5.49 -20.61
C GLU A 8 -4.52 -6.74 -21.03
N ASP A 9 -3.38 -7.04 -20.38
CA ASP A 9 -2.48 -8.15 -20.73
C ASP A 9 -2.55 -9.36 -19.79
N PHE A 10 -3.66 -9.57 -19.07
CA PHE A 10 -4.00 -10.90 -18.54
C PHE A 10 -4.90 -11.65 -19.54
N GLY A 11 -4.36 -12.04 -20.70
CA GLY A 11 -5.20 -12.78 -21.65
C GLY A 11 -4.61 -13.25 -22.98
N LYS A 12 -3.40 -12.87 -23.36
CA LYS A 12 -2.80 -13.32 -24.63
C LYS A 12 -1.77 -14.43 -24.42
N LYS A 13 -2.24 -15.61 -24.04
CA LYS A 13 -1.61 -16.87 -24.46
C LYS A 13 -2.70 -17.81 -24.96
N PRO A 14 -2.58 -18.40 -26.16
CA PRO A 14 -3.62 -19.26 -26.71
C PRO A 14 -3.71 -20.51 -25.85
N LEU A 15 -4.84 -20.68 -25.16
CA LEU A 15 -5.22 -21.93 -24.52
C LEU A 15 -5.48 -22.96 -25.62
N GLN A 16 -4.46 -23.76 -25.88
CA GLN A 16 -4.60 -25.01 -26.61
C GLN A 16 -5.48 -25.93 -25.74
N TYR A 17 -6.75 -26.06 -26.12
CA TYR A 17 -7.70 -26.94 -25.46
C TYR A 17 -7.22 -28.38 -25.58
N VAL A 18 -6.61 -28.91 -24.51
CA VAL A 18 -6.46 -30.34 -24.31
C VAL A 18 -7.60 -30.77 -23.41
N LEU A 19 -8.53 -31.54 -23.98
CA LEU A 19 -9.59 -32.26 -23.30
C LEU A 19 -8.96 -33.15 -22.22
N GLY A 20 -9.09 -32.74 -20.95
CA GLY A 20 -8.57 -33.47 -19.81
C GLY A 20 -9.29 -33.05 -18.54
N LEU A 21 -10.15 -33.94 -18.04
CA LEU A 21 -10.80 -33.85 -16.74
C LEU A 21 -9.74 -33.75 -15.63
N ALA A 22 -9.57 -32.57 -15.01
CA ALA A 22 -8.85 -32.45 -13.74
C ALA A 22 -9.19 -31.14 -12.99
N SER A 23 -9.89 -31.30 -11.87
CA SER A 23 -9.93 -30.49 -10.64
C SER A 23 -9.88 -28.95 -10.70
N SER A 24 -10.96 -28.34 -10.22
CA SER A 24 -11.16 -26.91 -9.94
C SER A 24 -10.34 -26.34 -8.76
N LEU A 25 -9.04 -26.61 -8.63
CA LEU A 25 -8.32 -26.38 -7.35
C LEU A 25 -6.95 -25.67 -7.43
N SER A 26 -6.63 -24.91 -8.48
CA SER A 26 -5.25 -24.41 -8.64
C SER A 26 -5.06 -22.92 -8.94
N PHE A 27 -5.95 -22.02 -8.49
CA PHE A 27 -5.70 -20.57 -8.64
C PHE A 27 -5.60 -19.79 -7.31
N GLU A 28 -5.75 -20.43 -6.17
CA GLU A 28 -5.96 -19.75 -4.89
C GLU A 28 -4.71 -19.58 -4.01
N ARG A 29 -3.50 -19.89 -4.52
CA ARG A 29 -2.32 -20.06 -3.64
C ARG A 29 -1.41 -18.85 -3.41
N ASP A 30 -1.59 -17.72 -4.09
CA ASP A 30 -0.54 -16.65 -4.07
C ASP A 30 -0.99 -15.23 -3.65
N LEU A 31 -2.19 -15.02 -3.07
CA LEU A 31 -2.62 -13.67 -2.64
C LEU A 31 -3.00 -13.66 -1.16
N ILE A 32 -2.18 -13.03 -0.32
CA ILE A 32 -2.50 -12.79 1.09
C ILE A 32 -3.77 -11.93 1.16
N GLY A 33 -4.86 -12.50 1.65
CA GLY A 33 -6.07 -11.76 2.07
C GLY A 33 -6.95 -11.20 0.96
N VAL A 34 -6.71 -11.52 -0.32
CA VAL A 34 -7.54 -11.04 -1.43
C VAL A 34 -8.35 -12.21 -2.00
N HIS A 35 -9.64 -12.25 -1.70
CA HIS A 35 -10.58 -13.19 -2.30
C HIS A 35 -11.36 -12.50 -3.41
N PHE A 36 -11.38 -13.11 -4.59
CA PHE A 36 -12.23 -12.62 -5.67
C PHE A 36 -13.70 -12.85 -5.31
N ASN A 37 -14.51 -11.80 -5.33
CA ASN A 37 -15.95 -11.91 -5.17
C ASN A 37 -16.59 -12.25 -6.53
N PRO A 38 -17.15 -13.46 -6.75
CA PRO A 38 -17.76 -13.82 -8.03
C PRO A 38 -18.89 -12.88 -8.44
N ALA A 39 -19.58 -12.26 -7.48
CA ALA A 39 -20.62 -11.26 -7.75
C ALA A 39 -20.08 -9.98 -8.40
N ALA A 40 -18.79 -9.69 -8.27
CA ALA A 40 -18.12 -8.54 -8.89
C ALA A 40 -17.69 -8.80 -10.34
N ALA A 41 -17.76 -10.05 -10.83
CA ALA A 41 -17.33 -10.41 -12.19
C ALA A 41 -17.96 -9.56 -13.32
N PRO A 42 -19.23 -9.13 -13.25
CA PRO A 42 -19.83 -8.30 -14.31
C PRO A 42 -19.34 -6.84 -14.31
N LEU A 43 -18.80 -6.34 -13.18
CA LEU A 43 -18.51 -4.91 -12.99
C LEU A 43 -17.62 -4.29 -14.07
N PRO A 44 -16.53 -4.93 -14.55
CA PRO A 44 -15.69 -4.32 -15.58
C PRO A 44 -16.46 -4.01 -16.87
N SER A 45 -17.32 -4.93 -17.31
CA SER A 45 -18.15 -4.74 -18.52
C SER A 45 -19.17 -3.62 -18.34
N LEU A 46 -19.78 -3.55 -17.15
CA LEU A 46 -20.74 -2.51 -16.81
C LEU A 46 -20.08 -1.13 -16.77
N ILE A 47 -18.92 -1.02 -16.11
CA ILE A 47 -18.13 0.22 -16.03
C ILE A 47 -17.76 0.71 -17.43
N ARG A 48 -17.36 -0.20 -18.34
CA ARG A 48 -17.07 0.14 -19.72
C ARG A 48 -18.29 0.73 -20.43
N GLN A 49 -19.45 0.10 -20.32
CA GLN A 49 -20.69 0.61 -20.89
C GLN A 49 -21.04 2.00 -20.34
N TYR A 50 -20.90 2.22 -19.04
CA TYR A 50 -21.09 3.55 -18.44
C TYR A 50 -20.10 4.59 -18.96
N ARG A 51 -18.82 4.23 -19.11
CA ARG A 51 -17.79 5.14 -19.66
C ARG A 51 -18.08 5.52 -21.12
N GLU A 52 -18.61 4.58 -21.92
CA GLU A 52 -19.04 4.83 -23.30
C GLU A 52 -20.29 5.73 -23.36
N ASN A 53 -21.24 5.55 -22.44
CA ASN A 53 -22.49 6.32 -22.41
C ASN A 53 -22.35 7.73 -21.81
N TYR A 54 -21.37 7.96 -20.92
CA TYR A 54 -21.20 9.21 -20.17
C TYR A 54 -19.75 9.72 -20.23
N PRO A 55 -19.20 10.00 -21.43
CA PRO A 55 -17.79 10.32 -21.59
C PRO A 55 -17.38 11.63 -20.90
N SER A 56 -18.27 12.63 -20.87
CA SER A 56 -18.03 13.92 -20.20
C SER A 56 -17.95 13.78 -18.68
N GLU A 57 -18.84 12.99 -18.10
CA GLU A 57 -18.96 12.78 -16.66
C GLU A 57 -17.77 11.99 -16.15
N PHE A 58 -17.35 10.95 -16.88
CA PHE A 58 -16.12 10.22 -16.57
C PHE A 58 -14.88 11.10 -16.70
N LYS A 59 -14.81 11.97 -17.72
CA LYS A 59 -13.72 12.93 -17.83
C LYS A 59 -13.69 13.88 -16.64
N ASN A 60 -14.83 14.44 -16.25
CA ASN A 60 -14.93 15.34 -15.11
C ASN A 60 -14.52 14.63 -13.81
N LEU A 61 -14.96 13.39 -13.61
CA LEU A 61 -14.55 12.56 -12.48
C LEU A 61 -13.03 12.31 -12.46
N ASP A 62 -12.46 11.93 -13.61
CA ASP A 62 -11.02 11.70 -13.75
C ASP A 62 -10.23 12.99 -13.41
N ASP A 63 -10.69 14.16 -13.90
CA ASP A 63 -10.10 15.47 -13.60
C ASP A 63 -10.23 15.85 -12.11
N GLU A 64 -11.38 15.56 -11.47
CA GLU A 64 -11.61 15.82 -10.06
C GLU A 64 -10.74 14.95 -9.15
N ILE A 65 -10.59 13.66 -9.47
CA ILE A 65 -9.69 12.74 -8.76
C ILE A 65 -8.26 13.28 -8.82
N TRP A 66 -7.81 13.68 -10.01
CA TRP A 66 -6.46 14.20 -10.18
C TRP A 66 -6.26 15.50 -9.40
N ARG A 67 -7.19 16.45 -9.53
CA ARG A 67 -7.15 17.71 -8.79
C ARG A 67 -7.12 17.47 -7.28
N HIS A 68 -7.90 16.52 -6.77
CA HIS A 68 -7.88 16.17 -5.35
C HIS A 68 -6.51 15.65 -4.92
N TYR A 69 -5.93 14.72 -5.68
CA TYR A 69 -4.58 14.21 -5.40
C TYR A 69 -3.54 15.34 -5.39
N GLU A 70 -3.53 16.20 -6.41
CA GLU A 70 -2.54 17.27 -6.54
C GLU A 70 -2.62 18.30 -5.41
N LEU A 71 -3.83 18.58 -4.92
CA LEU A 71 -4.05 19.55 -3.84
C LEU A 71 -3.77 18.99 -2.45
N ASN A 72 -3.82 17.66 -2.27
CA ASN A 72 -3.73 17.03 -0.96
C ASN A 72 -2.45 16.21 -0.75
N ARG A 73 -1.69 15.90 -1.81
CA ARG A 73 -0.44 15.15 -1.67
C ARG A 73 0.53 15.86 -0.73
N GLN A 74 1.23 15.06 0.05
CA GLN A 74 2.39 15.51 0.80
C GLN A 74 3.41 16.14 -0.15
N THR A 75 3.84 17.37 0.15
CA THR A 75 4.95 18.00 -0.58
C THR A 75 6.29 17.52 -0.02
N GLU A 76 7.36 17.76 -0.78
CA GLU A 76 8.70 17.41 -0.32
C GLU A 76 9.06 18.16 0.97
N GLU A 77 8.67 19.43 1.09
CA GLU A 77 8.93 20.24 2.27
C GLU A 77 8.23 19.67 3.50
N VAL A 78 6.98 19.22 3.35
CA VAL A 78 6.23 18.55 4.42
C VAL A 78 6.87 17.23 4.80
N TYR A 79 7.31 16.45 3.81
CA TYR A 79 8.03 15.20 4.06
C TYR A 79 9.32 15.43 4.84
N GLN A 80 10.14 16.41 4.44
CA GLN A 80 11.38 16.73 5.13
C GLN A 80 11.13 17.21 6.56
N TRP A 81 10.13 18.07 6.77
CA TRP A 81 9.72 18.48 8.12
C TRP A 81 9.30 17.29 8.98
N LYS A 82 8.51 16.38 8.41
CA LYS A 82 8.12 15.11 9.03
C LYS A 82 9.37 14.28 9.43
N MET A 83 10.34 14.14 8.54
CA MET A 83 11.57 13.40 8.81
C MET A 83 12.45 14.08 9.88
N GLU A 84 12.43 15.41 9.96
CA GLU A 84 13.10 16.16 11.02
C GLU A 84 12.49 15.86 12.39
N VAL A 85 11.15 15.82 12.50
CA VAL A 85 10.46 15.40 13.74
C VAL A 85 10.90 13.99 14.16
N ARG A 86 10.97 13.04 13.23
CA ARG A 86 11.49 11.69 13.50
C ARG A 86 12.92 11.74 14.04
N ASN A 87 13.79 12.61 13.52
CA ASN A 87 15.18 12.72 13.98
C ASN A 87 15.31 13.32 15.38
N ILE A 88 14.48 14.32 15.68
CA ILE A 88 14.38 14.91 17.03
C ILE A 88 13.93 13.82 18.02
N LEU A 89 12.84 13.10 17.71
CA LEU A 89 12.33 12.03 18.57
C LEU A 89 13.36 10.92 18.80
N LEU A 90 14.08 10.48 17.76
CA LEU A 90 15.14 9.48 17.93
C LEU A 90 16.26 10.00 18.85
N THR A 91 16.62 11.28 18.75
CA THR A 91 17.62 11.90 19.62
C THR A 91 17.18 11.88 21.07
N GLU A 92 15.90 12.17 21.34
CA GLU A 92 15.31 12.13 22.69
C GLU A 92 15.15 10.71 23.25
N PHE A 93 14.95 9.70 22.40
CA PHE A 93 14.85 8.32 22.86
C PHE A 93 16.21 7.71 23.21
N ARG A 94 17.31 8.13 22.58
CA ARG A 94 18.64 7.56 22.81
C ARG A 94 19.08 7.54 24.29
N PRO A 95 18.89 8.61 25.08
CA PRO A 95 19.20 8.60 26.52
C PRO A 95 18.46 7.52 27.32
N ALA A 96 17.25 7.12 26.90
CA ALA A 96 16.49 6.05 27.57
C ALA A 96 17.03 4.64 27.26
N PHE A 97 17.85 4.51 26.21
CA PHE A 97 18.43 3.24 25.75
C PHE A 97 19.96 3.35 25.56
N PRO A 98 20.73 3.70 26.61
CA PRO A 98 22.13 4.11 26.49
C PRO A 98 23.09 3.01 26.00
N TYR A 99 22.67 1.74 26.05
CA TYR A 99 23.48 0.57 25.66
C TYR A 99 22.94 -0.15 24.42
N GLN A 100 21.93 0.40 23.76
CA GLN A 100 21.28 -0.23 22.62
C GLN A 100 21.32 0.72 21.41
N ALA A 101 21.67 0.17 20.25
CA ALA A 101 21.58 0.89 18.98
C ALA A 101 20.13 0.90 18.50
N ILE A 102 19.32 1.82 19.03
CA ILE A 102 17.92 1.98 18.63
C ILE A 102 17.80 2.71 17.29
N GLU A 103 16.77 2.36 16.52
CA GLU A 103 16.42 3.03 15.28
C GLU A 103 14.92 3.34 15.25
N LEU A 104 14.54 4.50 14.72
CA LEU A 104 13.15 4.91 14.57
C LEU A 104 12.82 4.99 13.08
N PHE A 105 11.77 4.37 12.59
CA PHE A 105 11.42 4.41 11.17
C PHE A 105 10.10 5.12 10.96
N ALA A 106 10.05 6.02 9.99
CA ALA A 106 8.78 6.47 9.43
C ALA A 106 8.19 5.33 8.60
N VAL A 107 6.94 4.99 8.87
CA VAL A 107 6.19 3.93 8.18
C VAL A 107 4.83 4.47 7.74
N GLY A 108 3.98 3.60 7.21
CA GLY A 108 2.62 3.95 6.83
C GLY A 108 2.55 5.02 5.73
N SER A 109 1.57 5.92 5.86
CA SER A 109 1.24 6.90 4.81
C SER A 109 2.40 7.85 4.48
N THR A 110 3.28 8.11 5.45
CA THR A 110 4.39 9.05 5.32
C THR A 110 5.39 8.64 4.23
N VAL A 111 5.58 7.34 4.00
CA VAL A 111 6.61 6.79 3.10
C VAL A 111 6.05 5.95 1.94
N ASN A 112 4.77 5.56 1.96
CA ASN A 112 4.18 4.71 0.93
C ASN A 112 3.63 5.49 -0.30
N GLY A 113 3.72 6.82 -0.29
CA GLY A 113 3.24 7.68 -1.38
C GLY A 113 1.76 8.08 -1.29
N CYS A 114 1.07 7.71 -0.21
CA CYS A 114 -0.33 8.08 0.04
C CYS A 114 -0.49 9.11 1.18
N GLY A 115 0.62 9.69 1.64
CA GLY A 115 0.62 10.71 2.69
C GLY A 115 0.11 12.07 2.21
N SER A 116 -0.45 12.83 3.14
CA SER A 116 -0.88 14.21 2.95
C SER A 116 -0.26 15.12 4.01
N TYR A 117 -0.45 16.43 3.87
CA TYR A 117 -0.01 17.39 4.88
C TYR A 117 -0.59 17.10 6.28
N ASN A 118 -1.87 16.74 6.33
CA ASN A 118 -2.61 16.47 7.55
C ASN A 118 -2.64 14.98 7.94
N SER A 119 -1.89 14.11 7.27
CA SER A 119 -1.79 12.71 7.68
C SER A 119 -0.85 12.58 8.87
N ASP A 120 -1.26 11.78 9.85
CA ASP A 120 -0.44 11.40 10.99
C ASP A 120 0.82 10.67 10.54
N MET A 121 1.85 10.74 11.37
CA MET A 121 3.10 10.02 11.16
C MET A 121 3.07 8.71 11.95
N ASP A 122 3.03 7.60 11.23
CA ASP A 122 3.25 6.28 11.81
C ASP A 122 4.75 6.06 12.01
N LEU A 123 5.14 5.68 13.23
CA LEU A 123 6.54 5.47 13.63
C LEU A 123 6.75 4.06 14.18
N CYS A 124 7.85 3.43 13.79
CA CYS A 124 8.28 2.13 14.29
C CYS A 124 9.62 2.25 15.01
N LEU A 125 9.64 2.05 16.33
CA LEU A 125 10.88 2.01 17.11
C LEU A 125 11.42 0.58 17.14
N CYS A 126 12.60 0.38 16.55
CA CYS A 126 13.33 -0.87 16.56
C CYS A 126 14.38 -0.84 17.66
N ILE A 127 14.26 -1.78 18.61
CA ILE A 127 15.21 -1.97 19.71
C ILE A 127 15.86 -3.33 19.51
N PRO A 128 17.18 -3.40 19.23
CA PRO A 128 17.85 -4.68 19.07
C PRO A 128 17.89 -5.41 20.41
N MET A 129 17.32 -6.61 20.43
CA MET A 129 17.46 -7.52 21.56
C MET A 129 18.83 -8.20 21.46
N GLY A 130 19.71 -7.94 22.43
CA GLY A 130 20.95 -8.72 22.55
C GLY A 130 20.64 -10.21 22.79
N PRO A 131 21.59 -11.12 22.51
CA PRO A 131 21.40 -12.56 22.72
C PRO A 131 21.02 -12.92 24.17
N GLU A 132 21.40 -12.08 25.14
CA GLU A 132 21.06 -12.21 26.57
C GLU A 132 19.55 -12.05 26.86
N ASN A 133 18.80 -11.35 26.01
CA ASN A 133 17.38 -11.03 26.24
C ASN A 133 16.40 -11.95 25.48
N LEU A 134 16.88 -12.91 24.68
CA LEU A 134 16.02 -13.85 23.98
C LEU A 134 15.37 -14.90 24.90
N TYR A 135 15.93 -15.12 26.09
CA TYR A 135 15.47 -16.15 27.04
C TYR A 135 14.67 -15.62 28.24
N SER A 136 14.51 -14.29 28.36
CA SER A 136 13.83 -13.69 29.52
C SER A 136 12.31 -13.52 29.32
N SER A 137 11.75 -13.83 28.14
CA SER A 137 10.31 -13.71 27.90
C SER A 137 9.47 -14.90 28.40
N GLU A 138 10.09 -15.97 28.91
CA GLU A 138 9.37 -17.10 29.56
C GLU A 138 9.15 -16.90 31.08
N ARG A 139 9.37 -15.70 31.62
CA ARG A 139 9.06 -15.40 33.02
C ARG A 139 8.19 -14.16 33.14
N MET A 140 6.90 -14.34 32.91
CA MET A 140 5.82 -13.61 33.60
C MET A 140 4.55 -14.46 33.63
#